data_AF-A0A191TJG8-F1
#
_entry.id   AF-A0A191TJG8-F1
#
_cell.length_a   1.000
_cell.length_b   1.000
_cell.length_c   1.000
_cell.angle_alpha   90.00
_cell.angle_beta   90.00
_cell.angle_gamma   90.00
#
_symmetry.space_group_name_H-M   'P 1'
#
loop_
_entity.id
_entity.type
_entity.pdbx_description
1 polymer ?
#
loop_
_entity_poly.entity_id
_entity_poly.type
_entity_poly.pdbx_seq_one_letter_code
_entity_poly.pdbx_strand_id
1 'polypeptide(L)'
;MAFAIILFSTSFFPTRINLAGAIVIYSYRYLIDKQLIRFLLVAFIALSMHYSSIIIVPFYFLMNYNLSALTSYIIFLFTFVAGDFQLPIINFIANKFSFLGPTIITRLKLYTSFIPKQQNDKSAFLGALLFFIFIVIFLWVKKRYTNRNDISAVQIRTINVFYNSFIIYFAINTVFKDSMQEFARTANFFLPGYPILLSYVFIDKRITKESKPLIYIVFVLYMVYKFNSNLGFYPSLHFPYKSVLH
;
A
#
# COMPACT_ATOMS: atom_id res chain seq x y z
N MET A 1 -6.49 15.46 8.09
CA MET A 1 -7.59 14.68 7.49
C MET A 1 -7.85 15.06 6.05
N ALA A 2 -8.15 16.32 5.71
CA ALA A 2 -8.37 16.77 4.33
C ALA A 2 -7.27 16.33 3.34
N PHE A 3 -6.00 16.47 3.74
CA PHE A 3 -4.83 16.01 2.97
C PHE A 3 -4.83 14.49 2.69
N ALA A 4 -5.16 13.67 3.69
CA ALA A 4 -5.24 12.22 3.51
C ALA A 4 -6.38 11.84 2.55
N ILE A 5 -7.54 12.52 2.68
CA ILE A 5 -8.72 12.32 1.83
C ILE A 5 -8.42 12.67 0.37
N ILE A 6 -7.64 13.73 0.10
CA ILE A 6 -7.22 14.10 -1.26
C ILE A 6 -6.35 13.00 -1.89
N LEU A 7 -5.40 12.44 -1.14
CA LEU A 7 -4.56 11.33 -1.63
C LEU A 7 -5.38 10.05 -1.91
N PHE A 8 -6.48 9.83 -1.17
CA PHE A 8 -7.42 8.73 -1.37
C PHE A 8 -8.33 8.88 -2.59
N SER A 9 -8.61 10.11 -3.04
CA SER A 9 -9.62 10.39 -4.07
C SER A 9 -9.26 9.97 -5.50
N THR A 10 -8.09 9.37 -5.72
CA THR A 10 -7.58 9.05 -7.06
C THR A 10 -8.16 7.76 -7.67
N SER A 11 -9.09 7.07 -7.00
CA SER A 11 -9.67 5.81 -7.47
C SER A 11 -11.19 5.74 -7.22
N PHE A 12 -11.93 6.71 -7.75
CA PHE A 12 -13.39 6.82 -7.61
C PHE A 12 -14.20 6.00 -8.63
N PHE A 13 -13.63 4.98 -9.28
CA PHE A 13 -14.46 4.02 -10.03
C PHE A 13 -15.11 3.04 -9.05
N PRO A 14 -16.45 3.02 -8.92
CA PRO A 14 -17.14 2.21 -7.91
C PRO A 14 -17.17 0.75 -8.33
N THR A 15 -16.08 0.03 -8.05
CA THR A 15 -16.02 -1.43 -8.16
C THR A 15 -16.30 -2.06 -6.81
N ARG A 16 -16.81 -3.31 -6.80
CA ARG A 16 -17.12 -4.05 -5.55
C ARG A 16 -15.91 -4.13 -4.61
N ILE A 17 -14.70 -4.22 -5.16
CA ILE A 17 -13.44 -4.24 -4.38
C ILE A 17 -13.17 -2.91 -3.67
N ASN A 18 -13.53 -1.77 -4.27
CA ASN A 18 -13.34 -0.44 -3.65
C ASN A 18 -14.32 -0.23 -2.48
N LEU A 19 -15.56 -0.71 -2.61
CA LEU A 19 -16.53 -0.71 -1.50
C LEU A 19 -16.03 -1.60 -0.34
N ALA A 20 -15.55 -2.81 -0.65
CA ALA A 20 -14.94 -3.68 0.35
C ALA A 20 -13.71 -3.01 1.00
N GLY A 21 -12.91 -2.29 0.22
CA GLY A 21 -11.80 -1.48 0.71
C GLY A 21 -12.23 -0.40 1.71
N ALA A 22 -13.31 0.33 1.44
CA ALA A 22 -13.84 1.32 2.38
C ALA A 22 -14.27 0.69 3.73
N ILE A 23 -14.92 -0.48 3.69
CA ILE A 23 -15.30 -1.24 4.88
C ILE A 23 -14.04 -1.72 5.64
N VAL A 24 -13.00 -2.17 4.93
CA VAL A 24 -11.72 -2.54 5.53
C VAL A 24 -11.06 -1.32 6.19
N ILE A 25 -11.06 -0.15 5.55
CA ILE A 25 -10.53 1.09 6.13
C ILE A 25 -11.28 1.45 7.42
N TYR A 26 -12.61 1.28 7.45
CA TYR A 26 -13.39 1.47 8.68
C TYR A 26 -12.94 0.52 9.81
N SER A 27 -12.52 -0.70 9.47
CA SER A 27 -12.04 -1.68 10.45
C SER A 27 -10.74 -1.27 11.18
N TYR A 28 -9.98 -0.28 10.67
CA TYR A 28 -8.74 0.20 11.29
C TYR A 28 -8.92 0.71 12.71
N ARG A 29 -10.09 1.27 13.04
CA ARG A 29 -10.38 1.66 14.42
C ARG A 29 -10.29 0.46 15.37
N TYR A 30 -10.85 -0.68 14.97
CA TYR A 30 -10.82 -1.90 15.79
C TYR A 30 -9.43 -2.54 15.83
N LEU A 31 -8.60 -2.34 14.80
CA LEU A 31 -7.18 -2.71 14.83
C LEU A 31 -6.43 -1.90 15.91
N ILE A 32 -6.58 -0.58 15.89
CA ILE A 32 -5.92 0.35 16.83
C ILE A 32 -6.36 0.06 18.28
N ASP A 33 -7.66 -0.16 18.47
CA ASP A 33 -8.26 -0.45 19.77
C ASP A 33 -8.03 -1.91 20.24
N LYS A 34 -7.38 -2.75 19.42
CA LYS A 34 -7.15 -4.19 19.66
C LYS A 34 -8.44 -5.01 19.90
N GLN A 35 -9.53 -4.65 19.21
CA GLN A 35 -10.84 -5.29 19.33
C GLN A 35 -11.02 -6.36 18.25
N LEU A 36 -10.40 -7.53 18.43
CA LEU A 36 -10.38 -8.63 17.44
C LEU A 36 -11.79 -9.04 16.97
N ILE A 37 -12.74 -9.25 17.88
CA ILE A 37 -14.09 -9.71 17.52
C ILE A 37 -14.78 -8.71 16.59
N ARG A 38 -14.74 -7.42 16.94
CA ARG A 38 -15.35 -6.37 16.11
C ARG A 38 -14.64 -6.21 14.78
N PHE A 39 -13.31 -6.33 14.77
CA PHE A 39 -12.55 -6.39 13.53
C PHE A 39 -12.99 -7.55 12.63
N LEU A 40 -13.12 -8.76 13.18
CA LEU A 40 -13.55 -9.94 12.42
C LEU A 40 -14.96 -9.76 11.84
N LEU A 41 -15.90 -9.22 12.64
CA LEU A 41 -17.25 -8.91 12.15
C LEU A 41 -17.23 -7.98 10.94
N VAL A 42 -16.44 -6.90 10.99
CA VAL A 42 -16.29 -5.98 9.86
C VAL A 42 -15.57 -6.62 8.68
N ALA A 43 -14.57 -7.46 8.93
CA ALA A 43 -13.87 -8.21 7.88
C ALA A 43 -14.82 -9.18 7.16
N PHE A 44 -15.74 -9.85 7.87
CA PHE A 44 -16.78 -10.68 7.27
C PHE A 44 -17.78 -9.87 6.46
N ILE A 45 -18.15 -8.66 6.89
CA ILE A 45 -18.97 -7.75 6.09
C ILE A 45 -18.23 -7.37 4.80
N ALA A 46 -16.94 -7.02 4.87
CA ALA A 46 -16.13 -6.73 3.69
C ALA A 46 -16.03 -7.94 2.75
N LEU A 47 -15.91 -9.16 3.30
CA LEU A 47 -15.88 -10.41 2.56
C LEU A 47 -17.14 -10.62 1.72
N SER A 48 -18.31 -10.25 2.25
CA SER A 48 -19.58 -10.33 1.52
C SER A 48 -19.62 -9.41 0.28
N MET A 49 -18.85 -8.32 0.29
CA MET A 49 -18.72 -7.41 -0.85
C MET A 49 -17.68 -7.90 -1.85
N HIS A 50 -16.55 -8.39 -1.36
CA HIS A 50 -15.48 -8.93 -2.21
C HIS A 50 -14.66 -10.00 -1.49
N TYR A 51 -14.55 -11.19 -2.09
CA TYR A 51 -13.87 -12.34 -1.47
C TYR A 51 -12.39 -12.08 -1.13
N SER A 52 -11.72 -11.20 -1.89
CA SER A 52 -10.30 -10.87 -1.63
C SER A 52 -10.09 -10.17 -0.29
N SER A 53 -11.14 -9.59 0.32
CA SER A 53 -11.06 -8.96 1.64
C SER A 53 -10.76 -9.95 2.75
N ILE A 54 -10.88 -11.27 2.52
CA ILE A 54 -10.41 -12.29 3.49
C ILE A 54 -8.94 -12.09 3.87
N ILE A 55 -8.15 -11.52 2.95
CA ILE A 55 -6.74 -11.28 3.17
C ILE A 55 -6.50 -10.43 4.41
N ILE A 56 -7.42 -9.54 4.81
CA ILE A 56 -7.19 -8.67 5.96
C ILE A 56 -7.11 -9.41 7.30
N VAL A 57 -7.72 -10.60 7.39
CA VAL A 57 -7.82 -11.39 8.64
C VAL A 57 -6.45 -11.76 9.22
N PRO A 58 -5.54 -12.45 8.49
CA PRO A 58 -4.20 -12.74 9.01
C PRO A 58 -3.38 -11.47 9.26
N PHE A 59 -3.66 -10.39 8.54
CA PHE A 59 -2.96 -9.12 8.72
C PHE A 59 -3.38 -8.36 9.99
N TYR A 60 -4.42 -8.77 10.71
CA TYR A 60 -4.72 -8.22 12.04
C TYR A 60 -3.51 -8.31 12.97
N PHE A 61 -2.86 -9.47 12.99
CA PHE A 61 -1.71 -9.73 13.85
C PHE A 61 -0.48 -8.99 13.34
N LEU A 62 -0.25 -9.02 12.02
CA LEU A 62 0.88 -8.33 11.40
C LEU A 62 0.79 -6.82 11.59
N MET A 63 -0.38 -6.20 11.49
CA MET A 63 -0.55 -4.76 11.71
C MET A 63 -0.40 -4.36 13.18
N ASN A 64 -0.68 -5.26 14.13
CA ASN A 64 -0.51 -5.00 15.55
C ASN A 64 0.90 -5.35 16.08
N TYR A 65 1.73 -6.00 15.29
CA TYR A 65 3.11 -6.34 15.65
C TYR A 65 4.00 -5.10 15.70
N ASN A 66 4.98 -5.03 16.61
CA ASN A 66 5.90 -3.90 16.65
C ASN A 66 7.11 -4.17 15.74
N LEU A 67 7.03 -3.75 14.46
CA LEU A 67 8.13 -3.95 13.52
C LEU A 67 9.38 -3.15 13.92
N SER A 68 10.52 -3.84 13.98
CA SER A 68 11.83 -3.21 14.17
C SER A 68 12.32 -2.56 12.87
N ALA A 69 13.27 -1.62 12.99
CA ALA A 69 13.90 -0.99 11.83
C ALA A 69 14.61 -2.05 10.95
N LEU A 70 15.37 -2.95 11.57
CA LEU A 70 16.07 -4.04 10.87
C LEU A 70 15.10 -4.92 10.08
N THR A 71 14.00 -5.35 10.71
CA THR A 71 12.97 -6.15 10.05
C THR A 71 12.38 -5.41 8.84
N SER A 72 12.18 -4.11 8.95
CA SER A 72 11.62 -3.28 7.88
C SER A 72 12.57 -3.18 6.68
N TYR A 73 13.88 -3.05 6.92
CA TYR A 73 14.89 -3.08 5.85
C TYR A 73 15.02 -4.47 5.21
N ILE A 74 14.92 -5.54 6.00
CA ILE A 74 14.91 -6.91 5.47
C ILE A 74 13.69 -7.11 4.55
N ILE A 75 12.49 -6.70 4.98
CA ILE A 75 11.28 -6.76 4.13
C ILE A 75 11.49 -5.97 2.85
N PHE A 76 12.02 -4.75 2.94
CA PHE A 76 12.31 -3.92 1.77
C PHE A 76 13.21 -4.65 0.77
N LEU A 77 14.38 -5.15 1.20
CA LEU A 77 15.30 -5.88 0.32
C LEU A 77 14.67 -7.17 -0.24
N PHE A 78 13.97 -7.91 0.61
CA PHE A 78 13.32 -9.15 0.22
C PHE A 78 12.25 -8.94 -0.85
N THR A 79 11.52 -7.81 -0.85
CA THR A 79 10.47 -7.56 -1.85
C THR A 79 10.99 -7.45 -3.28
N PHE A 80 12.22 -6.98 -3.48
CA PHE A 80 12.84 -6.93 -4.81
C PHE A 80 13.26 -8.32 -5.29
N VAL A 81 13.79 -9.13 -4.39
CA VAL A 81 14.22 -10.50 -4.70
C VAL A 81 13.01 -11.43 -4.89
N ALA A 82 11.99 -11.29 -4.06
CA ALA A 82 10.81 -12.15 -4.06
C ALA A 82 10.00 -12.08 -5.36
N GLY A 83 10.00 -10.93 -6.03
CA GLY A 83 9.37 -10.79 -7.36
C GLY A 83 9.97 -11.75 -8.40
N ASP A 84 11.30 -11.94 -8.38
CA ASP A 84 11.99 -12.81 -9.33
C ASP A 84 11.70 -14.31 -9.06
N PHE A 85 11.46 -14.68 -7.80
CA PHE A 85 11.12 -16.06 -7.41
C PHE A 85 9.64 -16.41 -7.54
N GLN A 86 8.78 -15.43 -7.83
CA GLN A 86 7.33 -15.64 -7.83
C GLN A 86 6.88 -16.64 -8.91
N LEU A 87 7.35 -16.51 -10.15
CA LEU A 87 7.00 -17.42 -11.24
C LEU A 87 7.45 -18.87 -10.95
N PRO A 88 8.71 -19.12 -10.55
CA PRO A 88 9.15 -20.45 -10.11
C PRO A 88 8.29 -21.04 -8.99
N ILE A 89 7.95 -20.25 -7.97
CA ILE A 89 7.12 -20.69 -6.84
C ILE A 89 5.72 -21.07 -7.30
N ILE A 90 5.08 -20.24 -8.14
CA ILE A 90 3.72 -20.54 -8.59
C ILE A 90 3.71 -21.74 -9.53
N ASN A 91 4.70 -21.88 -10.40
CA ASN A 91 4.84 -23.08 -11.24
C ASN A 91 5.06 -24.34 -10.39
N PHE A 92 5.87 -24.25 -9.34
CA PHE A 92 6.05 -25.34 -8.39
C PHE A 92 4.74 -25.72 -7.70
N ILE A 93 3.98 -24.73 -7.20
CA ILE A 93 2.65 -24.94 -6.59
C ILE A 93 1.70 -25.57 -7.62
N ALA A 94 1.59 -25.01 -8.82
CA ALA A 94 0.71 -25.51 -9.87
C ALA A 94 1.03 -26.97 -10.25
N ASN A 95 2.31 -27.33 -10.31
CA ASN A 95 2.75 -28.71 -10.58
C ASN A 95 2.43 -29.65 -9.41
N LYS A 96 2.65 -29.23 -8.16
CA LYS A 96 2.34 -30.02 -6.96
C LYS A 96 0.85 -30.24 -6.75
N PHE A 97 0.02 -29.25 -7.10
CA PHE A 97 -1.43 -29.30 -6.99
C PHE A 97 -2.12 -29.69 -8.30
N SER A 98 -1.38 -30.26 -9.24
CA SER A 98 -1.93 -30.69 -10.54
C SER A 98 -3.02 -31.76 -10.40
N PHE A 99 -3.03 -32.50 -9.30
CA PHE A 99 -4.07 -33.48 -8.95
C PHE A 99 -5.44 -32.83 -8.65
N LEU A 100 -5.51 -31.52 -8.37
CA LEU A 100 -6.77 -30.81 -8.11
C LEU A 100 -7.58 -30.54 -9.41
N GLY A 101 -7.05 -30.95 -10.56
CA GLY A 101 -7.74 -30.91 -11.84
C GLY A 101 -7.34 -29.73 -12.72
N PRO A 102 -7.58 -29.86 -14.04
CA PRO A 102 -7.07 -28.94 -15.05
C PRO A 102 -7.60 -27.51 -14.90
N THR A 103 -8.81 -27.31 -14.36
CA THR A 103 -9.42 -25.99 -14.17
C THR A 103 -8.63 -25.10 -13.20
N ILE A 104 -8.10 -25.66 -12.11
CA ILE A 104 -7.32 -24.91 -11.11
C ILE A 104 -5.95 -24.53 -11.69
N ILE A 105 -5.31 -25.45 -12.41
CA ILE A 105 -4.03 -25.21 -13.09
C ILE A 105 -4.16 -24.11 -14.13
N THR A 106 -5.20 -24.17 -14.98
CA THR A 106 -5.45 -23.16 -16.02
C THR A 106 -5.69 -21.79 -15.40
N ARG A 107 -6.46 -21.69 -14.30
CA ARG A 107 -6.65 -20.42 -13.59
C ARG A 107 -5.35 -19.90 -12.98
N LEU A 108 -4.55 -20.74 -12.33
CA LEU A 108 -3.23 -20.36 -11.82
C LEU A 108 -2.33 -19.79 -12.92
N LYS A 109 -2.26 -20.48 -14.08
CA LYS A 109 -1.47 -20.04 -15.23
C LYS A 109 -1.95 -18.71 -15.82
N LEU A 110 -3.27 -18.47 -15.84
CA LEU A 110 -3.85 -17.19 -16.25
C LEU A 110 -3.51 -16.07 -15.26
N TYR A 111 -3.55 -16.34 -13.96
CA TYR A 111 -3.14 -15.36 -12.95
C TYR A 111 -1.63 -15.09 -12.94
N THR A 112 -0.82 -15.94 -13.58
CA THR A 112 0.63 -15.76 -13.73
C THR A 112 1.06 -15.46 -15.15
N SER A 113 0.15 -15.19 -16.07
CA SER A 113 0.52 -14.82 -17.43
C SER A 113 1.32 -13.52 -17.35
N PHE A 114 2.64 -13.68 -17.37
CA PHE A 114 3.59 -12.62 -17.15
C PHE A 114 3.41 -11.61 -18.27
N ILE A 115 3.02 -10.38 -17.93
CA ILE A 115 3.09 -9.28 -18.88
C ILE A 115 4.58 -8.94 -18.93
N PRO A 116 5.28 -9.11 -20.07
CA PRO A 116 6.70 -8.82 -20.17
C PRO A 116 6.97 -7.43 -19.61
N LYS A 117 8.00 -7.29 -18.77
CA LYS A 117 8.46 -6.01 -18.21
C LYS A 117 8.69 -5.01 -19.35
N GLN A 118 7.68 -4.21 -19.70
CA GLN A 118 7.84 -2.93 -20.41
C GLN A 118 8.13 -1.81 -19.39
N GLN A 119 8.72 -2.16 -18.25
CA GLN A 119 9.08 -1.18 -17.23
C GLN A 119 10.48 -0.67 -17.52
N ASN A 120 10.58 0.60 -17.85
CA ASN A 120 11.84 1.31 -18.04
C ASN A 120 12.63 1.23 -16.72
N ASP A 121 13.82 0.61 -16.69
CA ASP A 121 14.57 0.29 -15.45
C ASP A 121 14.76 1.49 -14.52
N LYS A 122 14.88 2.68 -15.10
CA LYS A 122 14.97 3.96 -14.36
C LYS A 122 13.74 4.23 -13.48
N SER A 123 12.55 3.87 -13.95
CA SER A 123 11.29 4.08 -13.22
C SER A 123 11.16 3.14 -12.01
N ALA A 124 11.64 1.91 -12.13
CA ALA A 124 11.66 0.92 -11.05
C ALA A 124 12.63 1.35 -9.95
N PHE A 125 13.84 1.79 -10.33
CA PHE A 125 14.82 2.32 -9.38
C PHE A 125 14.32 3.54 -8.62
N LEU A 126 13.72 4.52 -9.31
CA LEU A 126 13.14 5.70 -8.67
C LEU A 126 12.01 5.35 -7.70
N GLY A 127 11.15 4.39 -8.06
CA GLY A 127 10.13 3.86 -7.15
C GLY A 127 10.76 3.28 -5.89
N ALA A 128 11.73 2.37 -6.04
CA ALA A 128 12.46 1.75 -4.94
C ALA A 128 13.12 2.78 -4.01
N LEU A 129 13.79 3.78 -4.58
CA LEU A 129 14.45 4.84 -3.84
C LEU A 129 13.45 5.67 -3.03
N LEU A 130 12.31 6.05 -3.63
CA LEU A 130 11.24 6.77 -2.92
C LEU A 130 10.70 5.96 -1.75
N PHE A 131 10.48 4.66 -1.93
CA PHE A 131 10.02 3.80 -0.84
C PHE A 131 11.03 3.69 0.29
N PHE A 132 12.32 3.55 -0.04
CA PHE A 132 13.39 3.56 0.98
C PHE A 132 13.39 4.87 1.78
N ILE A 133 13.28 6.02 1.09
CA ILE A 133 13.18 7.33 1.73
C ILE A 133 11.98 7.39 2.69
N PHE A 134 10.81 6.90 2.27
CA PHE A 134 9.62 6.87 3.12
C PHE A 134 9.76 5.92 4.32
N ILE A 135 10.42 4.77 4.17
CA ILE A 135 10.73 3.88 5.31
C ILE A 135 11.55 4.63 6.36
N VAL A 136 12.61 5.34 5.94
CA VAL A 136 13.47 6.13 6.83
C VAL A 136 12.66 7.24 7.53
N ILE A 137 11.88 8.00 6.77
CA ILE A 137 11.03 9.08 7.32
C ILE A 137 10.03 8.53 8.33
N PHE A 138 9.33 7.43 8.02
CA PHE A 138 8.30 6.90 8.91
C PHE A 138 8.88 6.17 10.13
N LEU A 139 10.05 5.55 10.03
CA LEU A 139 10.80 5.06 11.20
C LEU A 139 11.21 6.22 12.12
N TRP A 140 11.64 7.34 11.53
CA TRP A 140 11.93 8.56 12.28
C TRP A 140 10.69 9.07 13.01
N VAL A 141 9.53 9.16 12.34
CA VAL A 141 8.24 9.52 12.97
C VAL A 141 7.91 8.56 14.11
N LYS A 142 7.98 7.24 13.88
CA LYS A 142 7.68 6.21 14.88
C LYS A 142 8.56 6.35 16.12
N LYS A 143 9.88 6.52 15.95
CA LYS A 143 10.83 6.71 17.06
C LYS A 143 10.55 8.03 17.80
N ARG A 144 10.29 9.11 17.06
CA ARG A 144 10.07 10.45 17.61
C ARG A 144 8.82 10.53 18.48
N TYR A 145 7.74 9.88 18.07
CA TYR A 145 6.46 9.88 18.77
C TYR A 145 6.41 8.86 19.92
N THR A 146 7.09 7.72 19.79
CA THR A 146 7.19 6.73 20.89
C THR A 146 7.98 7.28 22.09
N ASN A 147 8.99 8.13 21.86
CA ASN A 147 9.83 8.71 22.92
C ASN A 147 9.21 9.95 23.61
N ARG A 148 7.92 10.20 23.42
CA ARG A 148 7.23 11.37 23.98
C ARG A 148 6.38 11.00 25.18
N ASN A 149 6.56 11.74 26.27
CA ASN A 149 5.78 11.56 27.49
C ASN A 149 4.35 12.10 27.36
N ASP A 150 4.09 13.01 26.42
CA ASP A 150 2.79 13.68 26.21
C ASP A 150 1.83 12.92 25.29
N ILE A 151 2.23 11.75 24.80
CA ILE A 151 1.48 10.98 23.80
C ILE A 151 0.74 9.80 24.42
N SER A 152 -0.54 9.68 24.08
CA SER A 152 -1.37 8.57 24.55
C SER A 152 -0.93 7.23 23.96
N ALA A 153 -1.12 6.14 24.70
CA ALA A 153 -0.87 4.79 24.22
C ALA A 153 -1.69 4.43 22.96
N VAL A 154 -2.87 5.05 22.78
CA VAL A 154 -3.68 4.91 21.56
C VAL A 154 -2.94 5.49 20.36
N GLN A 155 -2.39 6.70 20.47
CA GLN A 155 -1.64 7.34 19.37
C GLN A 155 -0.38 6.55 18.98
N ILE A 156 0.35 5.98 19.94
CA ILE A 156 1.51 5.12 19.65
C ILE A 156 1.06 3.89 18.84
N ARG A 157 -0.05 3.24 19.25
CA ARG A 157 -0.65 2.12 18.51
C ARG A 157 -1.09 2.53 17.11
N THR A 158 -1.72 3.69 16.96
CA THR A 158 -2.12 4.27 15.68
C THR A 158 -0.93 4.37 14.72
N ILE A 159 0.17 4.96 15.17
CA ILE A 159 1.39 5.11 14.36
C ILE A 159 1.95 3.73 13.98
N ASN A 160 1.97 2.77 14.91
CA ASN A 160 2.48 1.43 14.61
C ASN A 160 1.61 0.69 13.57
N VAL A 161 0.28 0.72 13.73
CA VAL A 161 -0.66 0.10 12.78
C VAL A 161 -0.49 0.70 11.39
N PHE A 162 -0.44 2.03 11.28
CA PHE A 162 -0.26 2.67 9.98
C PHE A 162 1.13 2.46 9.38
N TYR A 163 2.18 2.38 10.21
CA TYR A 163 3.53 2.01 9.76
C TYR A 163 3.56 0.62 9.15
N ASN A 164 3.00 -0.37 9.85
CA ASN A 164 2.94 -1.73 9.33
C ASN A 164 2.08 -1.81 8.07
N SER A 165 0.93 -1.11 8.05
CA SER A 165 0.09 -0.97 6.86
C SER A 165 0.87 -0.44 5.66
N PHE A 166 1.73 0.57 5.85
CA PHE A 166 2.58 1.09 4.78
C PHE A 166 3.59 0.04 4.27
N ILE A 167 4.26 -0.70 5.17
CA ILE A 167 5.20 -1.75 4.81
C ILE A 167 4.49 -2.88 4.04
N ILE A 168 3.32 -3.30 4.50
CA ILE A 168 2.50 -4.33 3.85
C ILE A 168 2.04 -3.88 2.47
N TYR A 169 1.49 -2.67 2.37
CA TYR A 169 1.08 -2.06 1.10
C TYR A 169 2.23 -2.12 0.09
N PHE A 170 3.41 -1.65 0.49
CA PHE A 170 4.58 -1.64 -0.37
C PHE A 170 5.02 -3.06 -0.76
N ALA A 171 5.07 -3.98 0.20
CA ALA A 171 5.51 -5.34 -0.06
C ALA A 171 4.61 -6.06 -1.09
N ILE A 172 3.29 -5.97 -0.92
CA ILE A 172 2.33 -6.58 -1.86
C ILE A 172 2.42 -5.87 -3.22
N ASN A 173 2.44 -4.54 -3.24
CA ASN A 173 2.45 -3.79 -4.49
C ASN A 173 3.72 -4.08 -5.32
N THR A 174 4.89 -4.16 -4.68
CA THR A 174 6.17 -4.42 -5.35
C THR A 174 6.29 -5.86 -5.83
N VAL A 175 5.95 -6.84 -5.00
CA VAL A 175 6.12 -8.26 -5.35
C VAL A 175 5.18 -8.67 -6.48
N PHE A 176 3.93 -8.18 -6.48
CA PHE A 176 2.88 -8.70 -7.36
C PHE A 176 2.54 -7.80 -8.56
N LYS A 177 3.21 -6.65 -8.72
CA LYS A 177 2.89 -5.61 -9.72
C LYS A 177 2.77 -6.14 -11.15
N ASP A 178 3.73 -6.97 -11.55
CA ASP A 178 3.95 -7.31 -12.97
C ASP A 178 3.37 -8.68 -13.37
N SER A 179 2.97 -9.49 -12.39
CA SER A 179 2.61 -10.90 -12.56
C SER A 179 1.18 -11.21 -12.12
N MET A 180 0.68 -10.58 -11.03
CA MET A 180 -0.63 -10.83 -10.43
C MET A 180 -1.31 -9.50 -10.06
N GLN A 181 -1.64 -8.70 -11.07
CA GLN A 181 -2.21 -7.35 -10.86
C GLN A 181 -3.47 -7.35 -9.97
N GLU A 182 -4.34 -8.37 -10.08
CA GLU A 182 -5.52 -8.49 -9.21
C GLU A 182 -5.16 -8.74 -7.75
N PHE A 183 -4.09 -9.48 -7.48
CA PHE A 183 -3.57 -9.64 -6.12
C PHE A 183 -2.88 -8.35 -5.65
N ALA A 184 -2.11 -7.69 -6.52
CA ALA A 184 -1.49 -6.40 -6.22
C ALA A 184 -2.53 -5.33 -5.83
N ARG A 185 -3.73 -5.37 -6.41
CA ARG A 185 -4.86 -4.49 -6.02
C ARG A 185 -5.31 -4.67 -4.57
N THR A 186 -5.14 -5.85 -3.98
CA THR A 186 -5.46 -6.07 -2.55
C THR A 186 -4.56 -5.25 -1.62
N ALA A 187 -3.39 -4.80 -2.11
CA ALA A 187 -2.56 -3.85 -1.38
C ALA A 187 -3.34 -2.60 -1.00
N ASN A 188 -4.33 -2.17 -1.79
CA ASN A 188 -5.11 -0.96 -1.54
C ASN A 188 -5.87 -0.97 -0.21
N PHE A 189 -6.14 -2.14 0.37
CA PHE A 189 -6.67 -2.26 1.73
C PHE A 189 -5.73 -1.66 2.79
N PHE A 190 -4.43 -1.63 2.49
CA PHE A 190 -3.35 -1.12 3.34
C PHE A 190 -2.86 0.28 2.96
N LEU A 191 -3.44 0.88 1.92
CA LEU A 191 -3.14 2.22 1.46
C LEU A 191 -3.20 3.31 2.56
N PRO A 192 -4.09 3.26 3.59
CA PRO A 192 -4.14 4.29 4.64
C PRO A 192 -2.85 4.56 5.38
N GLY A 193 -1.93 3.59 5.42
CA GLY A 193 -0.65 3.74 6.12
C GLY A 193 0.15 4.95 5.64
N TYR A 194 0.29 5.10 4.32
CA TYR A 194 1.09 6.16 3.71
C TYR A 194 0.59 7.60 4.03
N PRO A 195 -0.64 7.99 3.67
CA PRO A 195 -1.10 9.38 3.82
C PRO A 195 -1.25 9.78 5.29
N ILE A 196 -1.57 8.84 6.18
CA ILE A 196 -1.74 9.14 7.61
C ILE A 196 -0.38 9.38 8.27
N LEU A 197 0.62 8.53 8.03
CA LEU A 197 1.98 8.76 8.54
C LEU A 197 2.59 10.03 7.97
N LEU A 198 2.37 10.30 6.69
CA LEU A 198 2.84 11.53 6.06
C LEU A 198 2.21 12.77 6.73
N SER A 199 0.93 12.69 7.15
CA SER A 199 0.29 13.77 7.92
C SER A 199 0.98 14.03 9.27
N TYR A 200 1.48 12.99 9.95
CA TYR A 200 2.23 13.15 11.21
C TYR A 200 3.57 13.87 11.03
N VAL A 201 4.19 13.76 9.85
CA VAL A 201 5.36 14.56 9.50
C VAL A 201 4.99 16.04 9.47
N PHE A 202 3.93 16.42 8.76
CA PHE A 202 3.55 17.83 8.61
C PHE A 202 3.01 18.48 9.89
N ILE A 203 2.39 17.70 10.78
CA ILE A 203 1.79 18.21 12.03
C ILE A 203 2.84 18.43 13.12
N ASP A 204 4.01 17.76 13.09
CA ASP A 204 5.01 17.94 14.15
C ASP A 204 5.58 19.37 14.15
N LYS A 205 5.17 20.14 15.16
CA LYS A 205 5.56 21.54 15.36
C LYS A 205 7.07 21.74 15.56
N ARG A 206 7.81 20.68 15.87
CA ARG A 206 9.27 20.72 16.15
C ARG A 206 10.12 20.43 14.91
N ILE A 207 9.52 20.08 13.78
CA ILE A 207 10.24 20.18 12.50
C ILE A 207 10.56 21.65 12.31
N THR A 208 11.86 21.96 12.33
CA THR A 208 12.37 23.33 12.25
C THR A 208 11.80 24.01 11.01
N LYS A 209 11.64 25.33 11.07
CA LYS A 209 11.22 26.15 9.91
C LYS A 209 12.09 25.86 8.67
N GLU A 210 13.33 25.45 8.88
CA GLU A 210 14.35 25.14 7.87
C GLU A 210 14.22 23.75 7.24
N SER A 211 13.72 22.74 7.97
CA SER A 211 13.56 21.36 7.46
C SER A 211 12.19 21.10 6.83
N LYS A 212 11.18 21.91 7.16
CA LYS A 212 9.86 21.86 6.51
C LYS A 212 9.90 22.04 4.99
N PRO A 213 10.62 23.04 4.43
CA PRO A 213 10.72 23.25 2.99
C PRO A 213 11.22 22.01 2.24
N LEU A 214 12.21 21.29 2.77
CA LEU A 214 12.74 20.08 2.15
C LEU A 214 11.68 18.98 2.04
N ILE A 215 10.88 18.78 3.09
CA ILE A 215 9.80 17.79 3.11
C ILE A 215 8.70 18.19 2.11
N TYR A 216 8.38 19.49 2.01
CA TYR A 216 7.45 20.00 1.00
C TYR A 216 7.99 19.82 -0.41
N ILE A 217 9.28 20.07 -0.65
CA ILE A 217 9.91 19.86 -1.97
C ILE A 217 9.85 18.39 -2.36
N VAL A 218 10.25 17.47 -1.48
CA VAL A 218 10.16 16.03 -1.72
C VAL A 218 8.71 15.62 -2.03
N PHE A 219 7.74 16.17 -1.30
CA PHE A 219 6.33 15.90 -1.54
C PHE A 219 5.83 16.45 -2.88
N VAL A 220 6.18 17.69 -3.23
CA VAL A 220 5.81 18.31 -4.51
C VAL A 220 6.42 17.54 -5.66
N LEU A 221 7.71 17.18 -5.57
CA LEU A 221 8.38 16.35 -6.58
C LEU A 221 7.69 14.98 -6.73
N TYR A 222 7.28 14.37 -5.62
CA TYR A 222 6.50 13.13 -5.65
C TYR A 222 5.14 13.30 -6.33
N MET A 223 4.41 14.38 -6.03
CA MET A 223 3.11 14.67 -6.65
C MET A 223 3.25 14.97 -8.15
N VAL A 224 4.27 15.72 -8.55
CA VAL A 224 4.59 15.98 -9.97
C VAL A 224 4.93 14.68 -10.70
N TYR A 225 5.76 13.82 -10.09
CA TYR A 225 6.06 12.50 -10.65
C TYR A 225 4.79 11.63 -10.80
N LYS A 226 3.91 11.60 -9.79
CA LYS A 226 2.65 10.86 -9.85
C LYS A 226 1.68 11.44 -10.87
N PHE A 227 1.63 12.76 -11.02
CA PHE A 227 0.82 13.42 -12.04
C PHE A 227 1.33 13.07 -13.44
N ASN A 228 2.63 13.25 -13.70
CA ASN A 228 3.24 12.96 -14.99
C ASN A 228 3.12 11.47 -15.39
N SER A 229 3.24 10.55 -14.44
CA SER A 229 3.04 9.12 -14.71
C SER A 229 1.59 8.77 -15.05
N ASN A 230 0.60 9.54 -14.57
CA ASN A 230 -0.80 9.35 -14.92
C ASN A 230 -1.18 10.00 -16.25
N LEU A 231 -0.52 11.08 -16.68
CA LEU A 231 -0.82 11.75 -17.97
C LEU A 231 -0.69 10.82 -19.19
N GLY A 232 0.19 9.80 -19.11
CA GLY A 232 0.32 8.79 -20.17
C GLY A 232 -0.85 7.80 -20.26
N PHE A 233 -1.74 7.77 -19.26
CA PHE A 233 -2.84 6.83 -19.16
C PHE A 233 -4.12 7.45 -19.76
N TYR A 234 -4.48 7.10 -20.99
CA TYR A 234 -5.52 7.78 -21.78
C TYR A 234 -5.25 9.27 -22.04
N PRO A 235 -4.19 9.62 -22.81
CA PRO A 235 -3.85 11.01 -23.13
C PRO A 235 -5.02 11.81 -23.74
N SER A 236 -5.88 11.13 -24.52
CA SER A 236 -7.05 11.73 -25.16
C SER A 236 -8.14 12.17 -24.18
N LEU A 237 -8.16 11.66 -22.94
CA LEU A 237 -9.12 12.07 -21.91
C LEU A 237 -8.61 13.24 -21.05
N HIS A 238 -7.31 13.53 -21.11
CA HIS A 238 -6.68 14.59 -20.30
C HIS A 238 -6.78 15.97 -20.94
N PHE A 239 -7.00 16.04 -22.25
CA PHE A 239 -7.22 17.29 -22.97
C PHE A 239 -8.69 17.35 -23.41
N PRO A 240 -9.41 18.45 -23.17
CA PRO A 240 -10.79 18.59 -23.61
C PRO A 240 -10.90 18.38 -25.14
N TYR A 241 -11.76 17.46 -25.58
CA TYR A 241 -11.99 17.16 -27.01
C TYR A 241 -12.43 18.36 -27.85
N LYS A 242 -12.91 19.43 -27.20
CA LYS A 242 -13.16 20.73 -27.80
C LYS A 242 -12.40 21.77 -26.99
N SER A 243 -11.39 22.38 -27.59
CA SER A 243 -10.87 23.64 -27.09
C SER A 243 -11.97 24.68 -27.28
N VAL A 244 -12.18 25.58 -26.31
CA VAL A 244 -13.14 26.71 -26.46
C VAL A 244 -12.75 27.64 -27.62
N LEU A 245 -11.61 27.40 -28.28
CA LEU A 245 -11.06 28.15 -29.39
C LEU A 245 -11.25 27.46 -30.76
N HIS A 246 -11.98 26.33 -30.85
CA HIS A 246 -12.43 25.73 -32.11
C HIS A 246 -13.80 25.03 -31.98
#